data_AF-A0A7X9PAP7-F1
#
_entry.id   AF-A0A7X9PAP7-F1
#
_cell.length_a   1.000
_cell.length_b   1.000
_cell.length_c   1.000
_cell.angle_alpha   90.00
_cell.angle_beta   90.00
_cell.angle_gamma   90.00
#
_symmetry.space_group_name_H-M   'P 1'
#
loop_
_entity.id
_entity.type
_entity.pdbx_description
1 polymer ?
#
loop_
_entity_poly.entity_id
_entity_poly.type
_entity_poly.pdbx_seq_one_letter_code
_entity_poly.pdbx_strand_id
1 'polypeptide(L)'
;LSSAVMVFLSDPKNEKKEPAAQAYGILAILAGAWFIMQEILLAFRLDYLPGLASTPGAPYYLTAVVWAVYSAGKYAGGLWMKRQPFRHSAVSVSALAAVLPFITTAAFPDLPDTVPAFWNLRLAAYLFASAGLAAIAWMGRRAETGPDTEERTAVGWLPLVSHAIVLWTATLAIMQAYHEGLFPDNPAPMMISITVWCVYAASLLVAGRAMETKRLRVFGYLVAGLAVLSLLEADVRTAGVTWMPVVNLRVMAFAALTILLAMCASGEGEADEIPVQRIALLAAPLVALWGLTHETWHFFWMNRESFGQWDRAAQVGISILWALSAVVLLVGGVWKEIRAVRLLGLALAGATAVKVFLFDMASQDLPYRVLSFGGLGLALIGISWLYTRYGTGGDGDLLFHHQAGK
;
A
#
# COMPACT_ATOMS: atom_id res chain seq x y z
N LEU A 1 -49.69 -15.64 -16.98
CA LEU A 1 -48.68 -15.35 -15.94
C LEU A 1 -48.43 -16.53 -14.99
N SER A 2 -49.42 -17.35 -14.62
CA SER A 2 -49.21 -18.55 -13.77
C SER A 2 -48.61 -19.77 -14.50
N SER A 3 -48.91 -19.96 -15.78
CA SER A 3 -48.47 -21.13 -16.56
C SER A 3 -47.10 -20.99 -17.24
N ALA A 4 -46.57 -19.77 -17.38
CA ALA A 4 -45.26 -19.51 -18.02
C ALA A 4 -44.07 -19.64 -17.04
N VAL A 5 -44.33 -19.64 -15.73
CA VAL A 5 -43.30 -19.72 -14.69
C VAL A 5 -42.96 -21.18 -14.32
N MET A 6 -43.84 -22.15 -14.66
CA MET A 6 -43.64 -23.56 -14.30
C MET A 6 -42.79 -24.40 -15.28
N VAL A 7 -42.43 -23.88 -16.46
CA VAL A 7 -41.66 -24.64 -17.46
C VAL A 7 -40.14 -24.56 -17.24
N PHE A 8 -39.67 -23.84 -16.22
CA PHE A 8 -38.24 -23.56 -16.02
C PHE A 8 -37.42 -24.65 -15.30
N LEU A 9 -37.94 -25.88 -15.20
CA LEU A 9 -37.16 -27.06 -14.85
C LEU A 9 -36.56 -27.71 -16.11
N SER A 10 -35.82 -26.92 -16.90
CA SER A 10 -35.05 -27.48 -18.01
C SER A 10 -33.79 -28.18 -17.50
N ASP A 11 -33.60 -29.42 -17.96
CA ASP A 11 -32.47 -30.30 -17.66
C ASP A 11 -31.13 -29.56 -17.82
N PRO A 12 -30.28 -29.52 -16.77
CA PRO A 12 -28.98 -28.84 -16.81
C PRO A 12 -28.04 -29.37 -17.91
N LYS A 13 -28.31 -30.54 -18.50
CA LYS A 13 -27.49 -31.11 -19.59
C LYS A 13 -27.72 -30.45 -20.96
N ASN A 14 -28.78 -29.65 -21.15
CA ASN A 14 -29.13 -29.04 -22.45
C ASN A 14 -28.69 -27.55 -22.56
N GLU A 15 -27.85 -27.07 -21.64
CA GLU A 15 -27.49 -25.65 -21.48
C GLU A 15 -26.90 -25.00 -22.75
N LYS A 16 -26.26 -25.78 -23.64
CA LYS A 16 -25.74 -25.29 -24.93
C LYS A 16 -26.80 -25.07 -26.01
N LYS A 17 -28.06 -25.46 -25.81
CA LYS A 17 -29.07 -25.51 -26.88
C LYS A 17 -30.09 -24.36 -26.91
N GLU A 18 -30.18 -23.52 -25.87
CA GLU A 18 -31.18 -22.43 -25.83
C GLU A 18 -30.57 -21.06 -25.44
N PRO A 19 -29.94 -20.35 -26.39
CA PRO A 19 -29.32 -19.04 -26.14
C PRO A 19 -30.32 -17.96 -25.67
N ALA A 20 -31.60 -18.07 -26.06
CA ALA A 20 -32.64 -17.12 -25.67
C ALA A 20 -32.90 -17.13 -24.15
N ALA A 21 -33.01 -18.31 -23.53
CA ALA A 21 -33.27 -18.43 -22.10
C ALA A 21 -32.14 -17.83 -21.24
N GLN A 22 -30.89 -17.95 -21.70
CA GLN A 22 -29.73 -17.34 -21.04
C GLN A 22 -29.78 -15.82 -21.15
N ALA A 23 -30.11 -15.29 -22.32
CA ALA A 23 -30.24 -13.84 -22.55
C ALA A 23 -31.33 -13.21 -21.66
N TYR A 24 -32.47 -13.88 -21.48
CA TYR A 24 -33.54 -13.38 -20.60
C TYR A 24 -33.12 -13.31 -19.13
N GLY A 25 -32.36 -14.29 -18.63
CA GLY A 25 -31.84 -14.27 -17.25
C GLY A 25 -30.89 -13.10 -17.00
N ILE A 26 -30.01 -12.83 -17.97
CA ILE A 26 -29.07 -11.70 -17.92
C ILE A 26 -29.83 -10.37 -17.93
N LEU A 27 -30.75 -10.21 -18.90
CA LEU A 27 -31.55 -9.00 -19.05
C LEU A 27 -32.42 -8.73 -17.82
N ALA A 28 -32.98 -9.77 -17.20
CA ALA A 28 -33.80 -9.61 -15.99
C ALA A 28 -32.98 -9.04 -14.81
N ILE A 29 -31.74 -9.49 -14.63
CA ILE A 29 -30.88 -8.98 -13.54
C ILE A 29 -30.49 -7.53 -13.79
N LEU A 30 -30.06 -7.21 -15.01
CA LEU A 30 -29.64 -5.87 -15.40
C LEU A 30 -30.81 -4.88 -15.40
N ALA A 31 -31.97 -5.27 -15.93
CA ALA A 31 -33.18 -4.47 -15.89
C ALA A 31 -33.62 -4.24 -14.44
N GLY A 32 -33.53 -5.26 -13.57
CA GLY A 32 -33.80 -5.09 -12.14
C GLY A 32 -32.88 -4.06 -11.48
N ALA A 33 -31.57 -4.09 -11.78
CA ALA A 33 -30.63 -3.07 -11.29
C ALA A 33 -30.99 -1.66 -11.83
N TRP A 34 -31.34 -1.56 -13.10
CA TRP A 34 -31.81 -0.29 -13.70
C TRP A 34 -33.06 0.25 -13.00
N PHE A 35 -34.11 -0.58 -12.82
CA PHE A 35 -35.34 -0.18 -12.15
C PHE A 35 -35.07 0.29 -10.72
N ILE A 36 -34.22 -0.42 -9.96
CA ILE A 36 -33.80 0.01 -8.62
C ILE A 36 -33.23 1.43 -8.66
N MET A 37 -32.35 1.73 -9.61
CA MET A 37 -31.77 3.07 -9.76
C MET A 37 -32.83 4.12 -10.08
N GLN A 38 -33.77 3.83 -11.00
CA GLN A 38 -34.84 4.76 -11.35
C GLN A 38 -35.76 5.07 -10.17
N GLU A 39 -36.14 4.05 -9.39
CA GLU A 39 -36.97 4.22 -8.20
C GLU A 39 -36.25 5.05 -7.12
N ILE A 40 -34.96 4.83 -6.91
CA ILE A 40 -34.16 5.65 -5.98
C ILE A 40 -34.10 7.10 -6.46
N LEU A 41 -33.81 7.34 -7.74
CA LEU A 41 -33.78 8.68 -8.30
C LEU A 41 -35.14 9.39 -8.17
N LEU A 42 -36.24 8.66 -8.38
CA LEU A 42 -37.59 9.18 -8.20
C LEU A 42 -37.86 9.50 -6.72
N ALA A 43 -37.47 8.63 -5.79
CA ALA A 43 -37.66 8.83 -4.36
C ALA A 43 -36.93 10.09 -3.85
N PHE A 44 -35.73 10.37 -4.33
CA PHE A 44 -35.03 11.63 -4.01
C PHE A 44 -35.68 12.84 -4.70
N ARG A 45 -36.15 12.71 -5.94
CA ARG A 45 -36.87 13.79 -6.64
C ARG A 45 -38.17 14.19 -5.93
N LEU A 46 -38.84 13.20 -5.33
CA LEU A 46 -40.09 13.39 -4.56
C LEU A 46 -39.85 13.68 -3.07
N ASP A 47 -38.58 13.86 -2.65
CA ASP A 47 -38.17 14.16 -1.29
C ASP A 47 -38.66 13.15 -0.23
N TYR A 48 -38.71 11.86 -0.58
CA TYR A 48 -39.09 10.79 0.35
C TYR A 48 -37.97 10.37 1.30
N LEU A 49 -36.73 10.80 1.05
CA LEU A 49 -35.54 10.44 1.83
C LEU A 49 -34.75 11.69 2.28
N PRO A 50 -35.38 12.65 2.98
CA PRO A 50 -34.76 13.95 3.29
C PRO A 50 -33.50 13.81 4.16
N GLY A 51 -33.45 12.79 5.03
CA GLY A 51 -32.29 12.53 5.89
C GLY A 51 -31.01 12.10 5.15
N LEU A 52 -31.13 11.65 3.89
CA LEU A 52 -30.00 11.27 3.05
C LEU A 52 -29.62 12.36 2.04
N ALA A 53 -30.51 13.33 1.81
CA ALA A 53 -30.33 14.36 0.79
C ALA A 53 -29.19 15.35 1.09
N SER A 54 -28.69 15.39 2.34
CA SER A 54 -27.57 16.24 2.74
C SER A 54 -26.23 15.87 2.11
N THR A 55 -26.07 14.63 1.62
CA THR A 55 -24.84 14.19 0.96
C THR A 55 -24.93 14.46 -0.56
N PRO A 56 -24.07 15.29 -1.15
CA PRO A 56 -24.01 15.47 -2.61
C PRO A 56 -23.89 14.12 -3.33
N GLY A 57 -24.72 13.89 -4.34
CA GLY A 57 -24.74 12.62 -5.06
C GLY A 57 -25.41 11.44 -4.32
N ALA A 58 -26.14 11.70 -3.22
CA ALA A 58 -26.82 10.67 -2.42
C ALA A 58 -27.61 9.61 -3.20
N PRO A 59 -28.39 9.93 -4.27
CA PRO A 59 -29.11 8.90 -5.02
C PRO A 59 -28.19 7.82 -5.62
N TYR A 60 -26.99 8.21 -6.07
CA TYR A 60 -26.04 7.30 -6.68
C TYR A 60 -25.32 6.45 -5.64
N TYR A 61 -24.97 7.02 -4.49
CA TYR A 61 -24.42 6.27 -3.37
C TYR A 61 -25.43 5.24 -2.83
N LEU A 62 -26.70 5.62 -2.66
CA LEU A 62 -27.74 4.68 -2.24
C LEU A 62 -27.97 3.59 -3.31
N THR A 63 -27.93 3.95 -4.59
CA THR A 63 -28.00 2.98 -5.70
C THR A 63 -26.89 1.95 -5.58
N ALA A 64 -25.64 2.37 -5.34
CA ALA A 64 -24.52 1.47 -5.15
C ALA A 64 -24.71 0.52 -3.95
N VAL A 65 -25.21 1.02 -2.81
CA VAL A 65 -25.54 0.19 -1.64
C VAL A 65 -26.56 -0.90 -2.01
N VAL A 66 -27.67 -0.51 -2.64
CA VAL A 66 -28.74 -1.46 -2.99
C VAL A 66 -28.28 -2.43 -4.07
N TRP A 67 -27.50 -1.99 -5.06
CA TRP A 67 -26.92 -2.86 -6.08
C TRP A 67 -25.94 -3.87 -5.50
N ALA A 68 -25.15 -3.51 -4.48
CA ALA A 68 -24.24 -4.43 -3.82
C ALA A 68 -25.00 -5.57 -3.09
N VAL A 69 -26.08 -5.23 -2.39
CA VAL A 69 -26.95 -6.23 -1.73
C VAL A 69 -27.70 -7.08 -2.75
N TYR A 70 -28.27 -6.43 -3.76
CA TYR A 70 -29.02 -7.08 -4.84
C TYR A 70 -28.16 -8.08 -5.61
N SER A 71 -26.95 -7.68 -6.02
CA SER A 71 -26.02 -8.56 -6.75
C SER A 71 -25.60 -9.76 -5.91
N ALA A 72 -25.27 -9.60 -4.63
CA ALA A 72 -24.97 -10.72 -3.76
C ALA A 72 -26.16 -11.71 -3.67
N GLY A 73 -27.39 -11.19 -3.51
CA GLY A 73 -28.60 -12.03 -3.50
C GLY A 73 -28.84 -12.76 -4.82
N LYS A 74 -28.63 -12.09 -5.97
CA LYS A 74 -28.75 -12.73 -7.30
C LYS A 74 -27.67 -13.77 -7.55
N TYR A 75 -26.45 -13.55 -7.06
CA TYR A 75 -25.38 -14.54 -7.13
C TYR A 75 -25.75 -15.80 -6.34
N ALA A 76 -26.24 -15.64 -5.10
CA ALA A 76 -26.72 -16.74 -4.26
C ALA A 76 -27.88 -17.52 -4.93
N GLY A 77 -28.84 -16.80 -5.52
CA GLY A 77 -29.91 -17.43 -6.31
C GLY A 77 -29.39 -18.18 -7.53
N GLY A 78 -28.39 -17.64 -8.23
CA GLY A 78 -27.73 -18.31 -9.35
C GLY A 78 -26.95 -19.57 -8.96
N LEU A 79 -26.41 -19.62 -7.74
CA LEU A 79 -25.84 -20.85 -7.16
C LEU A 79 -26.93 -21.88 -6.85
N TRP A 80 -28.02 -21.47 -6.20
CA TRP A 80 -29.14 -22.34 -5.86
C TRP A 80 -29.79 -22.97 -7.10
N MET A 81 -30.02 -22.17 -8.15
CA MET A 81 -30.58 -22.64 -9.42
C MET A 81 -29.56 -23.35 -10.32
N LYS A 82 -28.27 -23.37 -9.94
CA LYS A 82 -27.15 -23.86 -10.78
C LYS A 82 -27.10 -23.21 -12.17
N ARG A 83 -27.44 -21.93 -12.29
CA ARG A 83 -27.45 -21.17 -13.57
C ARG A 83 -26.27 -20.21 -13.67
N GLN A 84 -25.37 -20.44 -14.64
CA GLN A 84 -24.21 -19.57 -14.90
C GLN A 84 -24.57 -18.12 -15.30
N PRO A 85 -25.52 -17.87 -16.23
CA PRO A 85 -25.82 -16.51 -16.67
C PRO A 85 -26.24 -15.58 -15.54
N PHE A 86 -27.00 -16.11 -14.57
CA PHE A 86 -27.43 -15.36 -13.39
C PHE A 86 -26.24 -14.89 -12.53
N ARG A 87 -25.24 -15.75 -12.38
CA ARG A 87 -24.04 -15.45 -11.59
C ARG A 87 -23.16 -14.42 -12.29
N HIS A 88 -22.97 -14.55 -13.61
CA HIS A 88 -22.19 -13.57 -14.38
C HIS A 88 -22.80 -12.18 -14.32
N SER A 89 -24.12 -12.04 -14.53
CA SER A 89 -24.78 -10.74 -14.41
C SER A 89 -24.73 -10.17 -13.00
N ALA A 90 -24.82 -11.02 -11.97
CA ALA A 90 -24.65 -10.58 -10.59
C ALA A 90 -23.25 -10.02 -10.34
N VAL A 91 -22.19 -10.67 -10.84
CA VAL A 91 -20.81 -10.14 -10.76
C VAL A 91 -20.71 -8.79 -11.49
N SER A 92 -21.30 -8.66 -12.67
CA SER A 92 -21.32 -7.39 -13.42
C SER A 92 -22.01 -6.27 -12.64
N VAL A 93 -23.17 -6.53 -12.04
CA VAL A 93 -23.87 -5.54 -11.20
C VAL A 93 -23.05 -5.18 -9.96
N SER A 94 -22.38 -6.15 -9.33
CA SER A 94 -21.49 -5.88 -8.19
C SER A 94 -20.29 -5.02 -8.60
N ALA A 95 -19.74 -5.21 -9.80
CA ALA A 95 -18.67 -4.37 -10.33
C ALA A 95 -19.17 -2.94 -10.59
N LEU A 96 -20.36 -2.78 -11.16
CA LEU A 96 -21.00 -1.47 -11.32
C LEU A 96 -21.27 -0.79 -9.97
N ALA A 97 -21.73 -1.54 -8.98
CA ALA A 97 -21.92 -1.07 -7.60
C ALA A 97 -20.61 -0.59 -6.96
N ALA A 98 -19.48 -1.20 -7.32
CA ALA A 98 -18.16 -0.77 -6.87
C ALA A 98 -17.65 0.48 -7.58
N VAL A 99 -17.95 0.65 -8.87
CA VAL A 99 -17.49 1.80 -9.68
C VAL A 99 -18.33 3.06 -9.45
N LEU A 100 -19.64 2.91 -9.25
CA LEU A 100 -20.56 4.05 -9.14
C LEU A 100 -20.19 5.04 -8.01
N PRO A 101 -19.77 4.61 -6.80
CA PRO A 101 -19.28 5.52 -5.77
C PRO A 101 -18.06 6.33 -6.21
N PHE A 102 -17.12 5.75 -6.97
CA PHE A 102 -15.94 6.48 -7.47
C PHE A 102 -16.33 7.58 -8.46
N ILE A 103 -17.20 7.26 -9.43
CA ILE A 103 -17.72 8.26 -10.39
C ILE A 103 -18.43 9.38 -9.63
N THR A 104 -19.25 9.01 -8.64
CA THR A 104 -19.99 9.99 -7.82
C THR A 104 -19.04 10.87 -7.00
N THR A 105 -18.01 10.29 -6.37
CA THR A 105 -17.01 11.05 -5.62
C THR A 105 -16.16 11.95 -6.54
N ALA A 106 -15.87 11.52 -7.77
CA ALA A 106 -15.17 12.37 -8.74
C ALA A 106 -16.02 13.56 -9.20
N ALA A 107 -17.35 13.38 -9.31
CA ALA A 107 -18.28 14.47 -9.63
C ALA A 107 -18.52 15.43 -8.45
N PHE A 108 -18.43 14.91 -7.22
CA PHE A 108 -18.62 15.65 -5.97
C PHE A 108 -17.44 15.37 -5.01
N PRO A 109 -16.25 15.94 -5.28
CA PRO A 109 -15.04 15.65 -4.51
C PRO A 109 -15.13 16.17 -3.08
N ASP A 110 -15.63 17.40 -2.92
CA ASP A 110 -15.76 18.07 -1.64
C ASP A 110 -17.15 17.80 -1.04
N LEU A 111 -17.16 17.32 0.20
CA LEU A 111 -18.39 17.22 0.98
C LEU A 111 -18.52 18.46 1.87
N PRO A 112 -19.75 18.94 2.12
CA PRO A 112 -19.98 19.99 3.10
C PRO A 112 -19.44 19.58 4.49
N ASP A 113 -18.97 20.55 5.26
CA ASP A 113 -18.48 20.33 6.65
C ASP A 113 -19.55 19.75 7.58
N THR A 114 -20.82 19.83 7.19
CA THR A 114 -21.96 19.23 7.92
C THR A 114 -22.06 17.71 7.74
N VAL A 115 -21.35 17.13 6.76
CA VAL A 115 -21.34 15.69 6.51
C VAL A 115 -20.22 15.07 7.34
N PRO A 116 -20.52 14.20 8.32
CA PRO A 116 -19.54 13.67 9.26
C PRO A 116 -18.57 12.68 8.62
N ALA A 117 -17.36 12.58 9.17
CA ALA A 117 -16.23 12.00 8.46
C ALA A 117 -16.37 10.51 8.25
N PHE A 118 -16.90 9.84 9.27
CA PHE A 118 -16.94 8.39 9.35
C PHE A 118 -18.38 7.82 9.26
N TRP A 119 -19.42 8.66 9.35
CA TRP A 119 -20.84 8.26 9.36
C TRP A 119 -21.65 8.93 8.25
N ASN A 120 -21.28 8.66 6.99
CA ASN A 120 -21.96 9.24 5.83
C ASN A 120 -22.27 8.20 4.73
N LEU A 121 -23.21 8.56 3.85
CA LEU A 121 -23.69 7.68 2.79
C LEU A 121 -22.60 7.35 1.74
N ARG A 122 -21.64 8.26 1.51
CA ARG A 122 -20.50 8.02 0.61
C ARG A 122 -19.67 6.85 1.11
N LEU A 123 -19.29 6.83 2.40
CA LEU A 123 -18.54 5.71 2.99
C LEU A 123 -19.36 4.42 3.01
N ALA A 124 -20.65 4.51 3.37
CA ALA A 124 -21.53 3.35 3.34
C ALA A 124 -21.56 2.71 1.95
N ALA A 125 -21.64 3.49 0.87
CA ALA A 125 -21.65 2.97 -0.49
C ALA A 125 -20.38 2.16 -0.82
N TYR A 126 -19.19 2.65 -0.48
CA TYR A 126 -17.95 1.89 -0.69
C TYR A 126 -17.87 0.62 0.19
N LEU A 127 -18.29 0.71 1.46
CA LEU A 127 -18.27 -0.45 2.37
C LEU A 127 -19.24 -1.54 1.92
N PHE A 128 -20.46 -1.18 1.51
CA PHE A 128 -21.44 -2.14 0.98
C PHE A 128 -20.97 -2.74 -0.35
N ALA A 129 -20.40 -1.93 -1.26
CA ALA A 129 -19.82 -2.44 -2.50
C ALA A 129 -18.69 -3.45 -2.22
N SER A 130 -17.79 -3.13 -1.30
CA SER A 130 -16.73 -4.04 -0.86
C SER A 130 -17.28 -5.33 -0.24
N ALA A 131 -18.27 -5.22 0.65
CA ALA A 131 -18.93 -6.36 1.28
C ALA A 131 -19.65 -7.25 0.25
N GLY A 132 -20.30 -6.66 -0.75
CA GLY A 132 -20.94 -7.38 -1.85
C GLY A 132 -19.94 -8.19 -2.67
N LEU A 133 -18.82 -7.59 -3.07
CA LEU A 133 -17.73 -8.28 -3.76
C LEU A 133 -17.14 -9.42 -2.92
N ALA A 134 -16.89 -9.17 -1.63
CA ALA A 134 -16.37 -10.17 -0.70
C ALA A 134 -17.36 -11.33 -0.49
N ALA A 135 -18.66 -11.04 -0.39
CA ALA A 135 -19.71 -12.06 -0.25
C ALA A 135 -19.79 -12.95 -1.50
N ILE A 136 -19.78 -12.35 -2.70
CA ILE A 136 -19.73 -13.09 -3.96
C ILE A 136 -18.48 -13.97 -4.04
N ALA A 137 -17.31 -13.42 -3.69
CA ALA A 137 -16.05 -14.16 -3.66
C ALA A 137 -16.08 -15.35 -2.69
N TRP A 138 -16.68 -15.16 -1.51
CA TRP A 138 -16.81 -16.20 -0.50
C TRP A 138 -17.78 -17.31 -0.94
N MET A 139 -18.94 -16.94 -1.49
CA MET A 139 -19.92 -17.91 -2.02
C MET A 139 -19.35 -18.69 -3.21
N GLY A 140 -18.70 -17.99 -4.15
CA GLY A 140 -18.11 -18.60 -5.33
C GLY A 140 -16.97 -19.56 -5.02
N ARG A 141 -16.17 -19.30 -3.96
CA ARG A 141 -15.14 -20.24 -3.49
C ARG A 141 -15.71 -21.52 -2.86
N ARG A 142 -16.91 -21.46 -2.27
CA ARG A 142 -17.57 -22.61 -1.64
C ARG A 142 -18.36 -23.47 -2.62
N ALA A 143 -18.74 -22.89 -3.75
CA ALA A 143 -19.45 -23.62 -4.78
C ALA A 143 -18.49 -24.60 -5.48
N GLU A 144 -18.83 -25.89 -5.51
CA GLU A 144 -18.17 -26.90 -6.35
C GLU A 144 -18.51 -26.65 -7.83
N THR A 145 -18.11 -25.49 -8.35
CA THR A 145 -18.10 -25.27 -9.78
C THR A 145 -16.92 -26.06 -10.35
N GLY A 146 -17.15 -26.78 -11.45
CA GLY A 146 -16.17 -27.69 -12.07
C GLY A 146 -14.84 -27.03 -12.45
N PRO A 147 -13.93 -27.76 -13.11
CA PRO A 147 -12.58 -27.27 -13.37
C PRO A 147 -12.57 -25.99 -14.23
N ASP A 148 -11.79 -25.00 -13.78
CA ASP A 148 -11.41 -23.71 -14.40
C ASP A 148 -12.36 -23.13 -15.47
N THR A 149 -13.37 -22.40 -14.99
CA THR A 149 -14.17 -21.48 -15.81
C THR A 149 -13.67 -20.03 -15.64
N GLU A 150 -13.86 -19.19 -16.67
CA GLU A 150 -13.58 -17.73 -16.60
C GLU A 150 -14.22 -17.07 -15.35
N GLU A 151 -15.37 -17.59 -14.91
CA GLU A 151 -16.05 -17.21 -13.67
C GLU A 151 -15.14 -17.36 -12.44
N ARG A 152 -14.44 -18.50 -12.30
CA ARG A 152 -13.58 -18.80 -11.15
C ARG A 152 -12.39 -17.86 -11.08
N THR A 153 -11.83 -17.50 -12.24
CA THR A 153 -10.79 -16.48 -12.35
C THR A 153 -11.31 -15.11 -11.93
N ALA A 154 -12.45 -14.66 -12.47
CA ALA A 154 -13.05 -13.37 -12.13
C ALA A 154 -13.39 -13.26 -10.63
N VAL A 155 -14.07 -14.26 -10.07
CA VAL A 155 -14.42 -14.37 -8.65
C VAL A 155 -13.15 -14.38 -7.77
N GLY A 156 -12.07 -14.97 -8.25
CA GLY A 156 -10.78 -15.03 -7.57
C GLY A 156 -10.11 -13.66 -7.35
N TRP A 157 -10.41 -12.66 -8.19
CA TRP A 157 -9.87 -11.30 -8.08
C TRP A 157 -10.73 -10.37 -7.21
N LEU A 158 -12.00 -10.69 -7.00
CA LEU A 158 -12.94 -9.86 -6.22
C LEU A 158 -12.47 -9.52 -4.80
N PRO A 159 -11.82 -10.43 -4.03
CA PRO A 159 -11.27 -10.06 -2.73
C PRO A 159 -10.24 -8.94 -2.85
N LEU A 160 -9.37 -8.97 -3.87
CA LEU A 160 -8.34 -7.95 -4.04
C LEU A 160 -8.95 -6.56 -4.26
N VAL A 161 -9.96 -6.50 -5.13
CA VAL A 161 -10.72 -5.27 -5.41
C VAL A 161 -11.41 -4.76 -4.15
N SER A 162 -12.02 -5.67 -3.37
CA SER A 162 -12.63 -5.35 -2.07
C SER A 162 -11.62 -4.72 -1.10
N HIS A 163 -10.41 -5.27 -0.98
CA HIS A 163 -9.37 -4.69 -0.11
C HIS A 163 -8.89 -3.31 -0.57
N ALA A 164 -8.80 -3.07 -1.88
CA ALA A 164 -8.47 -1.76 -2.45
C ALA A 164 -9.56 -0.73 -2.14
N ILE A 165 -10.84 -1.11 -2.24
CA ILE A 165 -11.97 -0.24 -1.90
C ILE A 165 -11.96 0.10 -0.41
N VAL A 166 -11.66 -0.85 0.49
CA VAL A 166 -11.56 -0.58 1.93
C VAL A 166 -10.46 0.44 2.22
N LEU A 167 -9.29 0.27 1.61
CA LEU A 167 -8.18 1.20 1.76
C LEU A 167 -8.51 2.62 1.24
N TRP A 168 -9.19 2.69 0.09
CA TRP A 168 -9.69 3.94 -0.47
C TRP A 168 -10.70 4.62 0.47
N THR A 169 -11.64 3.85 1.01
CA THR A 169 -12.66 4.32 1.95
C THR A 169 -12.05 4.91 3.21
N ALA A 170 -11.05 4.22 3.79
CA ALA A 170 -10.31 4.72 4.95
C ALA A 170 -9.61 6.05 4.64
N THR A 171 -9.02 6.17 3.45
CA THR A 171 -8.35 7.41 3.00
C THR A 171 -9.35 8.57 2.87
N LEU A 172 -10.51 8.34 2.25
CA LEU A 172 -11.57 9.35 2.15
C LEU A 172 -12.09 9.79 3.52
N ALA A 173 -12.22 8.87 4.48
CA ALA A 173 -12.66 9.18 5.82
C ALA A 173 -11.65 10.07 6.57
N ILE A 174 -10.35 9.78 6.43
CA ILE A 174 -9.26 10.60 7.01
C ILE A 174 -9.25 12.00 6.39
N MET A 175 -9.42 12.10 5.07
CA MET A 175 -9.49 13.40 4.38
C MET A 175 -10.73 14.20 4.79
N GLN A 176 -11.88 13.55 4.98
CA GLN A 176 -13.08 14.23 5.46
C GLN A 176 -12.93 14.72 6.91
N ALA A 177 -12.35 13.89 7.79
CA ALA A 177 -12.07 14.26 9.17
C ALA A 177 -11.19 15.50 9.29
N TYR A 178 -10.26 15.69 8.34
CA TYR A 178 -9.48 16.91 8.26
C TYR A 178 -10.30 18.14 7.89
N HIS A 179 -11.20 18.03 6.90
CA HIS A 179 -12.10 19.13 6.52
C HIS A 179 -13.04 19.52 7.66
N GLU A 180 -13.50 18.54 8.46
CA GLU A 180 -14.25 18.76 9.70
C GLU A 180 -13.45 19.42 10.83
N GLY A 181 -12.15 19.65 10.65
CA GLY A 181 -11.29 20.25 11.68
C GLY A 181 -10.96 19.32 12.84
N LEU A 182 -11.14 18.00 12.70
CA LEU A 182 -10.72 17.02 13.72
C LEU A 182 -9.19 16.98 13.89
N PHE A 183 -8.44 17.46 12.89
CA PHE A 183 -7.00 17.57 12.95
C PHE A 183 -6.58 19.04 12.80
N PRO A 184 -5.75 19.58 13.71
CA PRO A 184 -5.48 21.01 13.78
C PRO A 184 -4.60 21.56 12.65
N ASP A 185 -3.76 20.74 11.99
CA ASP A 185 -2.73 21.23 11.06
C ASP A 185 -2.60 20.43 9.74
N ASN A 186 -2.38 21.16 8.63
CA ASN A 186 -1.80 20.62 7.40
C ASN A 186 -0.31 20.35 7.67
N PRO A 187 0.15 19.09 7.73
CA PRO A 187 -0.19 18.02 6.78
C PRO A 187 -0.53 16.68 7.45
N ALA A 188 -1.23 16.73 8.60
CA ALA A 188 -1.66 15.56 9.35
C ALA A 188 -2.36 14.46 8.50
N PRO A 189 -3.25 14.76 7.54
CA PRO A 189 -4.06 13.73 6.87
C PRO A 189 -3.25 12.79 5.99
N MET A 190 -2.21 13.30 5.32
CA MET A 190 -1.32 12.50 4.49
C MET A 190 -0.51 11.53 5.35
N MET A 191 0.04 12.01 6.48
CA MET A 191 0.84 11.19 7.39
C MET A 191 0.01 10.11 8.10
N ILE A 192 -1.21 10.46 8.53
CA ILE A 192 -2.17 9.50 9.11
C ILE A 192 -2.56 8.45 8.06
N SER A 193 -2.85 8.86 6.83
CA SER A 193 -3.20 7.94 5.73
C SER A 193 -2.07 6.94 5.46
N ILE A 194 -0.82 7.41 5.34
CA ILE A 194 0.34 6.53 5.14
C ILE A 194 0.50 5.55 6.31
N THR A 195 0.32 6.02 7.55
CA THR A 195 0.39 5.16 8.75
C THR A 195 -0.68 4.07 8.70
N VAL A 196 -1.92 4.43 8.37
CA VAL A 196 -3.04 3.48 8.22
C VAL A 196 -2.78 2.50 7.08
N TRP A 197 -2.27 2.96 5.94
CA TRP A 197 -1.88 2.10 4.81
C TRP A 197 -0.80 1.10 5.24
N CYS A 198 0.17 1.54 6.05
CA CYS A 198 1.23 0.67 6.52
C CYS A 198 0.72 -0.43 7.45
N VAL A 199 -0.14 -0.08 8.41
CA VAL A 199 -0.77 -1.04 9.32
C VAL A 199 -1.64 -2.03 8.55
N TYR A 200 -2.41 -1.54 7.58
CA TYR A 200 -3.24 -2.39 6.74
C TYR A 200 -2.42 -3.35 5.87
N ALA A 201 -1.38 -2.86 5.20
CA ALA A 201 -0.46 -3.70 4.43
C ALA A 201 0.24 -4.75 5.30
N ALA A 202 0.67 -4.37 6.51
CA ALA A 202 1.25 -5.30 7.48
C ALA A 202 0.26 -6.42 7.85
N SER A 203 -1.01 -6.07 8.10
CA SER A 203 -2.07 -7.05 8.38
C SER A 203 -2.30 -8.01 7.22
N LEU A 204 -2.23 -7.52 5.97
CA LEU A 204 -2.35 -8.34 4.76
C LEU A 204 -1.18 -9.30 4.57
N LEU A 205 0.05 -8.87 4.89
CA LEU A 205 1.23 -9.73 4.85
C LEU A 205 1.13 -10.83 5.91
N VAL A 206 0.70 -10.50 7.13
CA VAL A 206 0.50 -11.47 8.22
C VAL A 206 -0.60 -12.47 7.84
N ALA A 207 -1.77 -11.98 7.41
CA ALA A 207 -2.88 -12.84 6.97
C ALA A 207 -2.49 -13.69 5.74
N GLY A 208 -1.79 -13.11 4.76
CA GLY A 208 -1.35 -13.81 3.56
C GLY A 208 -0.29 -14.90 3.83
N ARG A 209 0.49 -14.77 4.91
CA ARG A 209 1.38 -15.85 5.40
C ARG A 209 0.59 -16.90 6.17
N ALA A 210 -0.26 -16.49 7.11
CA ALA A 210 -1.06 -17.40 7.92
C ALA A 210 -2.05 -18.25 7.10
N MET A 211 -2.56 -17.71 6.00
CA MET A 211 -3.50 -18.38 5.09
C MET A 211 -2.83 -18.92 3.82
N GLU A 212 -1.49 -18.88 3.74
CA GLU A 212 -0.69 -19.31 2.57
C GLU A 212 -1.18 -18.73 1.22
N THR A 213 -1.74 -17.52 1.24
CA THR A 213 -2.36 -16.91 0.06
C THR A 213 -1.47 -15.84 -0.54
N LYS A 214 -0.76 -16.21 -1.62
CA LYS A 214 0.11 -15.30 -2.39
C LYS A 214 -0.56 -13.97 -2.77
N ARG A 215 -1.82 -14.01 -3.20
CA ARG A 215 -2.56 -12.80 -3.63
C ARG A 215 -2.64 -11.73 -2.54
N LEU A 216 -2.81 -12.13 -1.28
CA LEU A 216 -2.83 -11.19 -0.15
C LEU A 216 -1.44 -10.59 0.09
N ARG A 217 -0.38 -11.41 -0.01
CA ARG A 217 1.00 -10.95 0.15
C ARG A 217 1.40 -9.96 -0.94
N VAL A 218 1.12 -10.30 -2.21
CA VAL A 218 1.33 -9.41 -3.37
C VAL A 218 0.60 -8.08 -3.19
N PHE A 219 -0.64 -8.10 -2.69
CA PHE A 219 -1.36 -6.87 -2.40
C PHE A 219 -0.68 -6.04 -1.30
N GLY A 220 -0.23 -6.68 -0.22
CA GLY A 220 0.56 -6.03 0.83
C GLY A 220 1.83 -5.37 0.28
N TYR A 221 2.55 -6.04 -0.63
CA TYR A 221 3.72 -5.47 -1.30
C TYR A 221 3.36 -4.27 -2.19
N LEU A 222 2.26 -4.32 -2.93
CA LEU A 222 1.80 -3.20 -3.76
C LEU A 222 1.45 -1.98 -2.90
N VAL A 223 0.72 -2.18 -1.80
CA VAL A 223 0.39 -1.10 -0.86
C VAL A 223 1.66 -0.54 -0.19
N ALA A 224 2.64 -1.39 0.15
CA ALA A 224 3.93 -0.93 0.67
C ALA A 224 4.68 -0.04 -0.35
N GLY A 225 4.70 -0.43 -1.62
CA GLY A 225 5.29 0.37 -2.69
C GLY A 225 4.59 1.73 -2.86
N LEU A 226 3.25 1.74 -2.84
CA LEU A 226 2.48 2.99 -2.86
C LEU A 226 2.76 3.86 -1.63
N ALA A 227 2.87 3.26 -0.44
CA ALA A 227 3.19 4.00 0.78
C ALA A 227 4.58 4.67 0.73
N VAL A 228 5.57 4.04 0.10
CA VAL A 228 6.88 4.67 -0.17
C VAL A 228 6.72 5.90 -1.05
N LEU A 229 6.02 5.77 -2.18
CA LEU A 229 5.81 6.89 -3.11
C LEU A 229 5.04 8.03 -2.47
N SER A 230 3.97 7.71 -1.73
CA SER A 230 3.17 8.70 -1.01
C SER A 230 3.95 9.38 0.11
N LEU A 231 4.85 8.67 0.81
CA LEU A 231 5.70 9.29 1.82
C LEU A 231 6.70 10.27 1.20
N LEU A 232 7.30 9.93 0.06
CA LEU A 232 8.19 10.84 -0.67
C LEU A 232 7.44 12.11 -1.14
N GLU A 233 6.24 11.95 -1.69
CA GLU A 233 5.40 13.08 -2.08
C GLU A 233 5.02 13.93 -0.86
N ALA A 234 4.60 13.30 0.24
CA ALA A 234 4.26 13.98 1.48
C ALA A 234 5.46 14.76 2.03
N ASP A 235 6.66 14.18 1.99
CA ASP A 235 7.87 14.84 2.45
C ASP A 235 8.18 16.11 1.66
N VAL A 236 8.05 16.05 0.33
CA VAL A 236 8.25 17.22 -0.56
C VAL A 236 7.18 18.29 -0.31
N ARG A 237 5.91 17.90 -0.19
CA ARG A 237 4.80 18.85 0.04
C ARG A 237 4.87 19.52 1.40
N THR A 238 5.55 18.90 2.35
CA THR A 238 5.64 19.35 3.75
C THR A 238 7.01 19.94 4.08
N ALA A 239 7.85 20.14 3.06
CA ALA A 239 9.10 20.85 3.19
C ALA A 239 8.85 22.26 3.76
N GLY A 240 9.46 22.54 4.90
CA GLY A 240 9.31 23.84 5.60
C GLY A 240 8.25 23.85 6.69
N VAL A 241 7.42 22.81 6.84
CA VAL A 241 6.57 22.66 8.02
C VAL A 241 7.43 22.32 9.23
N THR A 242 7.26 23.07 10.32
CA THR A 242 7.93 22.81 11.59
C THR A 242 7.19 21.73 12.37
N TRP A 243 7.83 20.58 12.53
CA TRP A 243 7.32 19.49 13.34
C TRP A 243 7.88 19.56 14.75
N MET A 244 7.06 19.23 15.75
CA MET A 244 7.58 19.03 17.11
C MET A 244 8.46 17.77 17.11
N PRO A 245 9.72 17.84 17.58
CA PRO A 245 10.60 16.69 17.57
C PRO A 245 10.02 15.49 18.34
N VAL A 246 10.28 14.28 17.85
CA VAL A 246 10.03 12.94 18.43
C VAL A 246 8.57 12.55 18.55
N VAL A 247 7.67 13.47 18.89
CA VAL A 247 6.23 13.22 19.08
C VAL A 247 5.46 13.93 17.97
N ASN A 248 5.58 13.42 16.74
CA ASN A 248 4.85 13.93 15.58
C ASN A 248 4.36 12.81 14.64
N LEU A 249 3.34 13.14 13.84
CA LEU A 249 2.71 12.20 12.90
C LEU A 249 3.66 11.74 11.79
N ARG A 250 4.67 12.54 11.45
CA ARG A 250 5.67 12.19 10.44
C ARG A 250 6.59 11.08 10.94
N VAL A 251 7.08 11.15 12.17
CA VAL A 251 7.86 10.07 12.80
C VAL A 251 7.05 8.78 12.83
N MET A 252 5.75 8.85 13.15
CA MET A 252 4.86 7.68 13.09
C MET A 252 4.78 7.08 11.68
N ALA A 253 4.64 7.92 10.65
CA ALA A 253 4.59 7.46 9.26
C ALA A 253 5.90 6.80 8.81
N PHE A 254 7.05 7.42 9.09
CA PHE A 254 8.37 6.85 8.81
C PHE A 254 8.63 5.54 9.56
N ALA A 255 8.25 5.48 10.84
CA ALA A 255 8.39 4.28 11.66
C ALA A 255 7.49 3.15 11.15
N ALA A 256 6.21 3.43 10.89
CA ALA A 256 5.26 2.45 10.36
C ALA A 256 5.72 1.89 9.00
N LEU A 257 6.22 2.74 8.10
CA LEU A 257 6.73 2.31 6.81
C LEU A 257 8.03 1.49 6.95
N THR A 258 8.94 1.89 7.83
CA THR A 258 10.16 1.14 8.12
C THR A 258 9.84 -0.26 8.62
N ILE A 259 8.89 -0.37 9.57
CA ILE A 259 8.43 -1.66 10.10
C ILE A 259 7.79 -2.50 8.99
N LEU A 260 6.92 -1.91 8.17
CA LEU A 260 6.30 -2.61 7.05
C LEU A 260 7.35 -3.16 6.07
N LEU A 261 8.34 -2.35 5.68
CA LEU A 261 9.40 -2.78 4.75
C LEU A 261 10.27 -3.89 5.36
N ALA A 262 10.56 -3.82 6.67
CA ALA A 262 11.22 -4.91 7.38
C ALA A 262 10.37 -6.19 7.42
N MET A 263 9.04 -6.06 7.59
CA MET A 263 8.10 -7.18 7.49
C MET A 263 8.04 -7.74 6.07
N CYS A 264 8.13 -6.90 5.03
CA CYS A 264 8.21 -7.35 3.65
C CYS A 264 9.47 -8.21 3.41
N ALA A 265 10.60 -7.79 3.98
CA ALA A 265 11.90 -8.43 3.81
C ALA A 265 12.11 -9.75 4.58
N SER A 266 11.31 -10.02 5.62
CA SER A 266 11.55 -11.10 6.60
C SER A 266 10.73 -12.39 6.40
N GLY A 267 10.01 -12.52 5.27
CA GLY A 267 9.17 -13.70 5.01
C GLY A 267 9.82 -14.72 4.07
N GLU A 268 9.48 -16.00 4.23
CA GLU A 268 9.71 -17.02 3.21
C GLU A 268 8.82 -16.70 2.00
N GLY A 269 9.42 -16.12 0.96
CA GLY A 269 8.75 -15.78 -0.28
C GLY A 269 8.94 -16.83 -1.37
N GLU A 270 7.99 -16.88 -2.29
CA GLU A 270 8.16 -17.59 -3.56
C GLU A 270 9.24 -16.91 -4.42
N ALA A 271 9.77 -17.61 -5.42
CA ALA A 271 10.91 -17.15 -6.22
C ALA A 271 10.72 -15.77 -6.87
N ASP A 272 9.49 -15.41 -7.24
CA ASP A 272 9.12 -14.12 -7.81
C ASP A 272 8.90 -13.01 -6.76
N GLU A 273 8.73 -13.35 -5.48
CA GLU A 273 8.65 -12.39 -4.38
C GLU A 273 10.05 -11.93 -3.93
N ILE A 274 11.08 -12.77 -4.12
CA ILE A 274 12.47 -12.51 -3.67
C ILE A 274 13.01 -11.13 -4.12
N PRO A 275 12.84 -10.67 -5.37
CA PRO A 275 13.33 -9.35 -5.78
C PRO A 275 12.70 -8.22 -4.96
N VAL A 276 11.39 -8.27 -4.71
CA VAL A 276 10.67 -7.27 -3.92
C VAL A 276 11.13 -7.29 -2.47
N GLN A 277 11.34 -8.48 -1.89
CA GLN A 277 11.86 -8.64 -0.53
C GLN A 277 13.28 -8.06 -0.39
N ARG A 278 14.15 -8.25 -1.40
CA ARG A 278 15.50 -7.65 -1.43
C ARG A 278 15.46 -6.14 -1.54
N ILE A 279 14.55 -5.59 -2.36
CA ILE A 279 14.34 -4.14 -2.45
C ILE A 279 13.88 -3.61 -1.09
N ALA A 280 12.90 -4.26 -0.46
CA ALA A 280 12.40 -3.87 0.86
C ALA A 280 13.48 -3.93 1.95
N LEU A 281 14.36 -4.94 1.91
CA LEU A 281 15.48 -5.11 2.84
C LEU A 281 16.46 -3.93 2.80
N LEU A 282 16.70 -3.36 1.61
CA LEU A 282 17.55 -2.18 1.43
C LEU A 282 16.78 -0.87 1.66
N ALA A 283 15.51 -0.82 1.29
CA ALA A 283 14.68 0.37 1.44
C ALA A 283 14.36 0.67 2.91
N ALA A 284 14.11 -0.35 3.75
CA ALA A 284 13.78 -0.16 5.16
C ALA A 284 14.81 0.71 5.92
N PRO A 285 16.12 0.39 5.92
CA PRO A 285 17.11 1.24 6.61
C PRO A 285 17.31 2.60 5.95
N LEU A 286 17.11 2.72 4.63
CA LEU A 286 17.20 4.02 3.93
C LEU A 286 16.05 4.95 4.32
N VAL A 287 14.82 4.43 4.40
CA VAL A 287 13.64 5.17 4.87
C VAL A 287 13.82 5.56 6.34
N ALA A 288 14.30 4.65 7.18
CA ALA A 288 14.59 4.93 8.58
C ALA A 288 15.63 6.05 8.73
N LEU A 289 16.74 5.97 7.98
CA LEU A 289 17.80 6.97 7.99
C LEU A 289 17.30 8.34 7.51
N TRP A 290 16.46 8.36 6.46
CA TRP A 290 15.84 9.59 5.95
C TRP A 290 15.00 10.25 7.05
N GLY A 291 14.07 9.51 7.66
CA GLY A 291 13.22 10.00 8.74
C GLY A 291 14.03 10.54 9.93
N LEU A 292 15.03 9.78 10.39
CA LEU A 292 15.90 10.18 11.51
C LEU A 292 16.77 11.41 11.17
N THR A 293 17.19 11.56 9.91
CA THR A 293 17.95 12.73 9.45
C THR A 293 17.12 14.00 9.58
N HIS A 294 15.85 13.95 9.15
CA HIS A 294 14.94 15.07 9.31
C HIS A 294 14.60 15.34 10.76
N GLU A 295 14.37 14.30 11.56
CA GLU A 295 14.10 14.43 12.98
C GLU A 295 15.26 15.14 13.71
N THR A 296 16.50 14.75 13.38
CA THR A 296 17.71 15.40 13.90
C THR A 296 17.75 16.88 13.50
N TRP A 297 17.48 17.21 12.23
CA TRP A 297 17.43 18.59 11.77
C TRP A 297 16.38 19.43 12.52
N HIS A 298 15.17 18.91 12.67
CA HIS A 298 14.08 19.60 13.37
C HIS A 298 14.37 19.78 14.87
N PHE A 299 15.01 18.81 15.51
CA PHE A 299 15.46 18.93 16.89
C PHE A 299 16.37 20.15 17.09
N PHE A 300 17.40 20.31 16.26
CA PHE A 300 18.30 21.46 16.36
C PHE A 300 17.63 22.77 15.95
N TRP A 301 16.77 22.76 14.93
CA TRP A 301 15.99 23.94 14.53
C TRP A 301 15.11 24.48 15.66
N MET A 302 14.45 23.58 16.40
CA MET A 302 13.57 23.93 17.52
C MET A 302 14.38 24.50 18.70
N ASN A 303 15.59 23.97 18.92
CA ASN A 303 16.48 24.41 20.00
C ASN A 303 17.50 25.46 19.54
N ARG A 304 17.26 26.15 18.42
CA ARG A 304 18.24 27.08 17.82
C ARG A 304 18.69 28.21 18.75
N GLU A 305 17.85 28.61 19.71
CA GLU A 305 18.22 29.63 20.70
C GLU A 305 19.25 29.10 21.72
N SER A 306 19.25 27.79 21.98
CA SER A 306 20.22 27.12 22.86
C SER A 306 21.54 26.82 22.14
N PHE A 307 21.53 26.78 20.80
CA PHE A 307 22.71 26.47 19.99
C PHE A 307 23.08 27.66 19.10
N GLY A 308 24.07 28.47 19.50
CA GLY A 308 24.45 29.68 18.76
C GLY A 308 24.66 29.47 17.25
N GLN A 309 25.41 28.41 16.86
CA GLN A 309 25.56 27.95 15.47
C GLN A 309 24.76 26.65 15.26
N TRP A 310 23.43 26.72 15.43
CA TRP A 310 22.53 25.56 15.39
C TRP A 310 22.61 24.77 14.07
N ASP A 311 22.85 25.46 12.96
CA ASP A 311 22.97 24.87 11.62
C ASP A 311 24.18 23.94 11.54
N ARG A 312 25.32 24.36 12.08
CA ARG A 312 26.52 23.52 12.17
C ARG A 312 26.32 22.38 13.16
N ALA A 313 25.72 22.66 14.32
CA ALA A 313 25.40 21.63 15.30
C ALA A 313 24.48 20.55 14.70
N ALA A 314 23.50 20.94 13.89
CA ALA A 314 22.63 20.03 13.16
C ALA A 314 23.40 19.17 12.15
N GLN A 315 24.31 19.76 11.37
CA GLN A 315 25.12 19.01 10.41
C GLN A 315 26.04 17.99 11.09
N VAL A 316 26.64 18.36 12.22
CA VAL A 316 27.45 17.43 13.04
C VAL A 316 26.57 16.31 13.61
N GLY A 317 25.40 16.65 14.17
CA GLY A 317 24.44 15.67 14.67
C GLY A 317 23.99 14.66 13.61
N ILE A 318 23.72 15.13 12.39
CA ILE A 318 23.36 14.26 11.26
C ILE A 318 24.54 13.34 10.88
N SER A 319 25.77 13.85 10.87
CA SER A 319 26.95 13.02 10.57
C SER A 319 27.18 11.94 11.64
N ILE A 320 26.98 12.26 12.92
CA ILE A 320 27.01 11.28 14.02
C ILE A 320 25.92 10.23 13.83
N LEU A 321 24.69 10.65 13.52
CA LEU A 321 23.58 9.73 13.23
C LEU A 321 23.92 8.78 12.08
N TRP A 322 24.47 9.28 10.98
CA TRP A 322 24.82 8.45 9.82
C TRP A 322 25.96 7.47 10.15
N ALA A 323 26.97 7.91 10.91
CA ALA A 323 28.06 7.05 11.37
C ALA A 323 27.55 5.91 12.27
N LEU A 324 26.70 6.22 13.26
CA LEU A 324 26.08 5.20 14.12
C LEU A 324 25.19 4.24 13.32
N SER A 325 24.40 4.76 12.38
CA SER A 325 23.57 3.95 11.49
C SER A 325 24.41 3.01 10.62
N ALA A 326 25.56 3.47 10.11
CA ALA A 326 26.48 2.64 9.36
C ALA A 326 27.05 1.49 10.21
N VAL A 327 27.42 1.76 11.47
CA VAL A 327 27.87 0.71 12.41
C VAL A 327 26.76 -0.30 12.67
N VAL A 328 25.53 0.15 12.93
CA VAL A 328 24.37 -0.74 13.14
C VAL A 328 24.14 -1.64 11.91
N LEU A 329 24.22 -1.09 10.69
CA LEU A 329 24.08 -1.87 9.46
C LEU A 329 25.22 -2.86 9.25
N LEU A 330 26.46 -2.48 9.56
CA LEU A 330 27.61 -3.39 9.45
C LEU A 330 27.51 -4.54 10.46
N VAL A 331 27.24 -4.24 11.72
CA VAL A 331 27.08 -5.25 12.78
C VAL A 331 25.88 -6.14 12.48
N GLY A 332 24.73 -5.57 12.12
CA GLY A 332 23.53 -6.33 11.76
C GLY A 332 23.73 -7.20 10.52
N GLY A 333 24.40 -6.67 9.49
CA GLY A 333 24.73 -7.40 8.26
C GLY A 333 25.73 -8.53 8.46
N VAL A 334 26.67 -8.40 9.41
CA VAL A 334 27.56 -9.49 9.83
C VAL A 334 26.79 -10.54 10.63
N TRP A 335 26.03 -10.12 11.64
CA TRP A 335 25.32 -11.04 12.52
C TRP A 335 24.24 -11.86 11.79
N LYS A 336 23.55 -11.26 10.82
CA LYS A 336 22.56 -11.95 9.99
C LYS A 336 23.15 -12.56 8.71
N GLU A 337 24.47 -12.45 8.50
CA GLU A 337 25.17 -12.94 7.30
C GLU A 337 24.63 -12.37 5.97
N ILE A 338 24.05 -11.16 5.99
CA ILE A 338 23.44 -10.53 4.82
C ILE A 338 24.46 -9.58 4.16
N ARG A 339 25.11 -10.07 3.09
CA ARG A 339 26.11 -9.29 2.31
C ARG A 339 25.57 -7.93 1.86
N ALA A 340 24.32 -7.87 1.40
CA ALA A 340 23.71 -6.64 0.88
C ALA A 340 23.60 -5.53 1.94
N VAL A 341 23.17 -5.88 3.17
CA VAL A 341 23.08 -4.93 4.30
C VAL A 341 24.46 -4.45 4.73
N ARG A 342 25.46 -5.34 4.69
CA ARG A 342 26.85 -5.01 5.01
C ARG A 342 27.46 -4.03 3.99
N LEU A 343 27.19 -4.23 2.69
CA LEU A 343 27.60 -3.30 1.63
C LEU A 343 26.91 -1.95 1.78
N LEU A 344 25.63 -1.93 2.15
CA LEU A 344 24.90 -0.69 2.43
C LEU A 344 25.50 0.08 3.62
N GLY A 345 25.84 -0.62 4.71
CA GLY A 345 26.53 -0.03 5.85
C GLY A 345 27.91 0.55 5.48
N LEU A 346 28.69 -0.16 4.67
CA LEU A 346 29.98 0.33 4.17
C LEU A 346 29.83 1.56 3.27
N ALA A 347 28.83 1.55 2.38
CA ALA A 347 28.52 2.69 1.51
C ALA A 347 28.10 3.91 2.34
N LEU A 348 27.27 3.72 3.37
CA LEU A 348 26.86 4.79 4.28
C LEU A 348 28.05 5.34 5.09
N ALA A 349 28.93 4.47 5.59
CA ALA A 349 30.16 4.89 6.28
C ALA A 349 31.06 5.73 5.36
N GLY A 350 31.26 5.29 4.11
CA GLY A 350 32.01 6.05 3.10
C GLY A 350 31.37 7.40 2.79
N ALA A 351 30.05 7.44 2.59
CA ALA A 351 29.31 8.69 2.37
C ALA A 351 29.42 9.65 3.57
N THR A 352 29.36 9.12 4.79
CA THR A 352 29.54 9.89 6.02
C THR A 352 30.95 10.47 6.12
N ALA A 353 31.97 9.67 5.82
CA ALA A 353 33.35 10.14 5.80
C ALA A 353 33.52 11.28 4.80
N VAL A 354 33.08 11.09 3.55
CA VAL A 354 33.11 12.13 2.51
C VAL A 354 32.38 13.40 2.96
N LYS A 355 31.19 13.26 3.57
CA LYS A 355 30.43 14.40 4.11
C LYS A 355 31.24 15.15 5.18
N VAL A 356 31.76 14.45 6.19
CA VAL A 356 32.57 15.05 7.26
C VAL A 356 33.79 15.75 6.67
N PHE A 357 34.51 15.12 5.75
CA PHE A 357 35.64 15.75 5.07
C PHE A 357 35.23 17.02 4.31
N LEU A 358 34.14 17.01 3.55
CA LEU A 358 33.71 18.18 2.77
C LEU A 358 33.18 19.32 3.65
N PHE A 359 32.41 19.01 4.70
CA PHE A 359 31.72 20.03 5.50
C PHE A 359 32.54 20.50 6.72
N ASP A 360 33.25 19.60 7.42
CA ASP A 360 34.07 20.00 8.59
C ASP A 360 35.42 20.59 8.14
N MET A 361 36.07 20.07 7.09
CA MET A 361 37.34 20.65 6.58
C MET A 361 37.15 21.89 5.71
N ALA A 362 35.92 22.19 5.27
CA ALA A 362 35.63 23.43 4.55
C ALA A 362 35.82 24.69 5.43
N SER A 363 35.81 24.52 6.75
CA SER A 363 36.01 25.61 7.73
C SER A 363 37.45 25.74 8.25
N GLN A 364 38.33 24.79 7.93
CA GLN A 364 39.74 24.82 8.35
C GLN A 364 40.63 25.59 7.34
N ASP A 365 41.67 26.25 7.86
CA ASP A 365 42.68 26.95 7.07
C ASP A 365 43.31 26.02 6.01
N LEU A 366 43.60 26.59 4.83
CA LEU A 366 44.12 25.91 3.63
C LEU A 366 45.15 24.78 3.88
N PRO A 367 46.17 24.92 4.76
CA PRO A 367 47.15 23.86 5.00
C PRO A 367 46.57 22.58 5.62
N TYR A 368 45.60 22.68 6.54
CA TYR A 368 44.99 21.51 7.18
C TYR A 368 44.10 20.73 6.24
N ARG A 369 43.46 21.43 5.28
CA ARG A 369 42.67 20.81 4.22
C ARG A 369 43.54 19.96 3.27
N VAL A 370 44.69 20.49 2.84
CA VAL A 370 45.61 19.77 1.95
C VAL A 370 46.21 18.53 2.62
N LEU A 371 46.62 18.65 3.89
CA LEU A 371 47.16 17.52 4.65
C LEU A 371 46.12 16.42 4.91
N SER A 372 44.87 16.79 5.18
CA SER A 372 43.79 15.81 5.43
C SER A 372 43.37 15.07 4.17
N PHE A 373 43.33 15.73 3.00
CA PHE A 373 43.12 15.03 1.72
C PHE A 373 44.30 14.12 1.36
N GLY A 374 45.53 14.56 1.61
CA GLY A 374 46.71 13.71 1.44
C GLY A 374 46.69 12.49 2.36
N GLY A 375 46.35 12.69 3.64
CA GLY A 375 46.25 11.63 4.63
C GLY A 375 45.14 10.63 4.33
N LEU A 376 43.96 11.10 3.91
CA LEU A 376 42.86 10.23 3.47
C LEU A 376 43.25 9.44 2.22
N GLY A 377 43.87 10.09 1.23
CA GLY A 377 44.35 9.42 0.01
C GLY A 377 45.35 8.31 0.34
N LEU A 378 46.31 8.60 1.21
CA LEU A 378 47.29 7.61 1.70
C LEU A 378 46.63 6.48 2.50
N ALA A 379 45.65 6.80 3.34
CA ALA A 379 44.90 5.79 4.10
C ALA A 379 44.08 4.87 3.19
N LEU A 380 43.42 5.41 2.15
CA LEU A 380 42.68 4.62 1.17
C LEU A 380 43.61 3.75 0.32
N ILE A 381 44.78 4.27 -0.08
CA ILE A 381 45.82 3.47 -0.75
C ILE A 381 46.30 2.34 0.18
N GLY A 382 46.51 2.64 1.47
CA GLY A 382 46.90 1.66 2.48
C GLY A 382 45.85 0.56 2.68
N ILE A 383 44.57 0.93 2.80
CA ILE A 383 43.45 -0.01 2.93
C ILE A 383 43.29 -0.85 1.66
N SER A 384 43.41 -0.23 0.47
CA SER A 384 43.36 -0.93 -0.82
C SER A 384 44.51 -1.92 -0.97
N TRP A 385 45.74 -1.51 -0.59
CA TRP A 385 46.90 -2.39 -0.59
C TRP A 385 46.74 -3.54 0.40
N LEU A 386 46.23 -3.28 1.61
CA LEU A 386 45.99 -4.29 2.64
C LEU A 386 44.93 -5.29 2.18
N TYR A 387 43.82 -4.81 1.60
CA TYR A 387 42.76 -5.65 1.06
C TYR A 387 43.25 -6.48 -0.14
N THR A 388 44.12 -5.94 -0.99
CA THR A 388 44.67 -6.69 -2.13
C THR A 388 45.72 -7.71 -1.68
N ARG A 389 46.52 -7.40 -0.65
CA ARG A 389 47.58 -8.27 -0.11
C ARG A 389 47.03 -9.41 0.74
N TYR A 390 45.94 -9.18 1.46
CA TYR A 390 45.40 -10.11 2.45
C TYR A 390 43.96 -10.58 2.15
N GLY A 391 43.25 -9.97 1.20
CA GLY A 391 41.86 -10.29 0.83
C GLY A 391 41.67 -11.38 -0.22
N THR A 392 42.74 -12.08 -0.60
CA THR A 392 42.66 -13.35 -1.35
C THR A 392 43.66 -14.34 -0.77
N GLY A 393 43.30 -14.95 0.35
CA GLY A 393 43.84 -16.24 0.75
C GLY A 393 42.81 -17.32 0.46
N GLY A 394 43.00 -18.09 -0.61
CA GLY A 394 42.19 -19.29 -0.91
C GLY A 394 41.24 -19.14 -2.11
N ASP A 395 41.41 -20.03 -3.08
CA ASP A 395 40.54 -20.35 -4.25
C ASP A 395 41.13 -20.10 -5.65
N GLY A 396 42.46 -20.09 -5.79
CA GLY A 396 43.15 -20.14 -7.09
C GLY A 396 43.70 -21.52 -7.49
N ASP A 397 44.02 -22.40 -6.53
CA ASP A 397 44.79 -23.62 -6.79
C ASP A 397 43.97 -24.89 -7.05
N LEU A 398 42.64 -24.85 -6.90
CA LEU A 398 41.78 -26.02 -7.12
C LEU A 398 41.22 -26.14 -8.55
N LEU A 399 41.42 -25.14 -9.41
CA LEU A 399 40.88 -25.13 -10.78
C LEU A 399 41.88 -25.52 -11.87
N PHE A 400 43.18 -25.63 -11.58
CA PHE A 400 44.20 -25.97 -12.60
C PHE A 400 44.71 -27.41 -12.56
N HIS A 401 44.37 -28.21 -11.54
CA HIS A 401 44.83 -29.60 -11.45
C HIS A 401 43.91 -30.65 -12.11
N HIS A 402 42.75 -30.27 -12.66
CA HIS A 402 41.85 -31.24 -13.33
C HIS A 402 41.99 -31.31 -14.87
N GLN A 403 42.95 -30.59 -15.47
CA GLN A 403 43.19 -30.64 -16.92
C GLN A 403 44.55 -31.21 -17.35
N ALA A 404 45.38 -31.71 -16.43
CA ALA A 404 46.66 -32.34 -16.75
C ALA A 404 46.66 -33.86 -16.50
N GLY A 405 45.61 -34.54 -16.97
CA GLY A 405 45.45 -35.98 -16.76
C GLY A 405 44.43 -36.64 -17.69
N LYS A 406 44.60 -36.47 -19.00
CA LYS A 406 44.19 -37.42 -20.05
C LYS A 406 45.11 -37.27 -21.26
#